data_AF-A0A090QP22-F1
#
_entry.id   AF-A0A090QP22-F1
#
_cell.length_a   1.000
_cell.length_b   1.000
_cell.length_c   1.000
_cell.angle_alpha   90.00
_cell.angle_beta   90.00
_cell.angle_gamma   90.00
#
_symmetry.space_group_name_H-M   'P 1'
#
loop_
_entity.id
_entity.type
_entity.pdbx_description
1 polymer ?
#
loop_
_entity_poly.entity_id
_entity_poly.type
_entity_poly.pdbx_seq_one_letter_code
_entity_poly.pdbx_strand_id
1 'polypeptide(L)'
;MTDTMAAMAAANNAQLACRAAQMADFSEKWTHDGLVMDKWFMLQGKNPADNALSNVRETMKHAAFSLKNPNRTRSLVASFCGMNPVRFHAKDGSGYQFLTEILTELNTSNPQVASRLIEPFLKYRQYDEARQALMRAELERLSQLDNLAKDLYEKVQKALDL
;
A
#
# COMPACT_ATOMS: atom_id res chain seq x y z
N MET A 1 -0.09 12.95 21.66
CA MET A 1 -0.05 12.15 20.40
C MET A 1 0.83 10.92 20.54
N THR A 2 2.03 10.99 21.14
CA THR A 2 2.95 9.83 21.29
C THR A 2 2.28 8.63 21.96
N ASP A 3 1.76 8.77 23.17
CA ASP A 3 1.15 7.65 23.91
C ASP A 3 -0.11 7.11 23.22
N THR A 4 -0.93 8.01 22.65
CA THR A 4 -2.10 7.65 21.84
C THR A 4 -1.71 6.74 20.68
N MET A 5 -0.68 7.12 19.92
CA MET A 5 -0.22 6.33 18.78
C MET A 5 0.41 5.01 19.21
N ALA A 6 1.13 4.98 20.32
CA ALA A 6 1.70 3.75 20.87
C ALA A 6 0.60 2.76 21.28
N ALA A 7 -0.43 3.22 22.00
CA ALA A 7 -1.57 2.40 22.39
C ALA A 7 -2.33 1.86 21.17
N MET A 8 -2.61 2.71 20.18
CA MET A 8 -3.29 2.29 18.95
C MET A 8 -2.45 1.30 18.13
N ALA A 9 -1.13 1.49 18.06
CA ALA A 9 -0.23 0.56 17.39
C ALA A 9 -0.22 -0.82 18.07
N ALA A 10 -0.18 -0.86 19.41
CA ALA A 10 -0.28 -2.10 20.17
C ALA A 10 -1.62 -2.81 19.91
N ALA A 11 -2.74 -2.08 19.96
CA ALA A 11 -4.06 -2.63 19.66
C ALA A 11 -4.18 -3.14 18.21
N ASN A 12 -3.57 -2.44 17.25
CA ASN A 12 -3.53 -2.83 15.85
C ASN A 12 -2.72 -4.13 15.63
N ASN A 13 -1.51 -4.20 16.19
CA ASN A 13 -0.61 -5.32 15.98
C ASN A 13 -1.10 -6.60 16.68
N ALA A 14 -1.61 -6.47 17.90
CA ALA A 14 -2.14 -7.60 18.66
C ALA A 14 -3.61 -7.93 18.34
N GLN A 15 -4.23 -7.21 17.38
CA GLN A 15 -5.63 -7.39 16.98
C GLN A 15 -6.60 -7.37 18.18
N LEU A 16 -6.36 -6.45 19.13
CA LEU A 16 -7.15 -6.36 20.35
C LEU A 16 -8.59 -5.95 20.04
N ALA A 17 -9.55 -6.42 20.84
CA ALA A 17 -10.96 -6.10 20.69
C ALA A 17 -11.25 -4.58 20.68
N CYS A 18 -10.45 -3.78 21.39
CA CYS A 18 -10.60 -2.33 21.45
C CYS A 18 -10.14 -1.60 20.17
N ARG A 19 -9.43 -2.25 19.25
CA ARG A 19 -8.86 -1.63 18.05
C ARG A 19 -9.91 -0.90 17.23
N ALA A 20 -11.04 -1.55 16.95
CA ALA A 20 -12.07 -0.98 16.07
C ALA A 20 -12.62 0.33 16.63
N ALA A 21 -12.97 0.35 17.93
CA ALA A 21 -13.45 1.54 18.61
C ALA A 21 -12.40 2.66 18.62
N GLN A 22 -11.13 2.34 18.92
CA GLN A 22 -10.03 3.32 18.90
C GLN A 22 -9.80 3.92 17.51
N MET A 23 -9.85 3.11 16.46
CA MET A 23 -9.66 3.60 15.09
C MET A 23 -10.82 4.50 14.66
N ALA A 24 -12.06 4.17 15.04
CA ALA A 24 -13.23 4.98 14.72
C ALA A 24 -13.17 6.35 15.44
N ASP A 25 -12.98 6.36 16.76
CA ASP A 25 -12.87 7.58 17.57
C ASP A 25 -11.74 8.49 17.08
N PHE A 26 -10.56 7.92 16.80
CA PHE A 26 -9.44 8.69 16.28
C PHE A 26 -9.74 9.30 14.91
N SER A 27 -10.38 8.55 14.01
CA SER A 27 -10.72 9.04 12.68
C SER A 27 -11.72 10.19 12.77
N GLU A 28 -12.81 10.03 13.52
CA GLU A 28 -13.82 11.06 13.73
C GLU A 28 -13.19 12.34 14.28
N LYS A 29 -12.37 12.22 15.32
CA LYS A 29 -11.71 13.36 15.97
C LYS A 29 -10.74 14.10 15.06
N TRP A 30 -9.96 13.38 14.25
CA TRP A 30 -8.83 13.96 13.52
C TRP A 30 -9.00 14.05 12.01
N THR A 31 -10.18 13.73 11.45
CA THR A 31 -10.43 13.76 9.99
C THR A 31 -10.02 15.07 9.31
N HIS A 32 -10.12 16.20 10.02
CA HIS A 32 -9.74 17.52 9.52
C HIS A 32 -8.21 17.75 9.47
N ASP A 33 -7.43 17.04 10.29
CA ASP A 33 -5.97 17.17 10.34
C ASP A 33 -5.32 16.08 9.47
N GLY A 34 -4.85 16.52 8.31
CA GLY A 34 -4.18 15.65 7.37
C GLY A 34 -2.99 14.91 7.99
N LEU A 35 -2.06 15.60 8.63
CA LEU A 35 -0.80 14.98 9.10
C LEU A 35 -1.04 13.99 10.24
N VAL A 36 -2.08 14.21 11.05
CA VAL A 36 -2.50 13.27 12.08
C VAL A 36 -3.15 12.03 11.43
N MET A 37 -4.00 12.22 10.42
CA MET A 37 -4.62 11.12 9.69
C MET A 37 -3.60 10.23 8.94
N ASP A 38 -2.44 10.75 8.52
CA ASP A 38 -1.36 9.92 7.97
C ASP A 38 -0.95 8.80 8.94
N LYS A 39 -0.90 9.09 10.24
CA LYS A 39 -0.54 8.10 11.26
C LYS A 39 -1.61 7.02 11.38
N TRP A 40 -2.88 7.41 11.27
CA TRP A 40 -4.01 6.49 11.26
C TRP A 40 -4.01 5.59 10.01
N PHE A 41 -3.82 6.17 8.81
CA PHE A 41 -3.71 5.42 7.56
C PHE A 41 -2.56 4.41 7.58
N MET A 42 -1.43 4.79 8.19
CA MET A 42 -0.30 3.89 8.39
C MET A 42 -0.64 2.67 9.24
N LEU A 43 -1.44 2.82 10.30
CA LEU A 43 -1.91 1.70 11.10
C LEU A 43 -2.87 0.80 10.32
N GLN A 44 -3.74 1.37 9.47
CA GLN A 44 -4.61 0.59 8.59
C GLN A 44 -3.80 -0.25 7.59
N GLY A 45 -2.79 0.33 6.93
CA GLY A 45 -1.92 -0.39 6.00
C GLY A 45 -1.11 -1.52 6.65
N LYS A 46 -0.68 -1.32 7.90
CA LYS A 46 0.10 -2.30 8.68
C LYS A 46 -0.73 -3.37 9.40
N ASN A 47 -2.06 -3.30 9.35
CA ASN A 47 -2.92 -4.20 10.09
C ASN A 47 -2.63 -5.68 9.71
N PRO A 48 -2.28 -6.55 10.67
CA PRO A 48 -1.97 -7.95 10.38
C PRO A 48 -3.22 -8.84 10.16
N ALA A 49 -4.44 -8.31 10.24
CA ALA A 49 -5.67 -9.08 10.04
C ALA A 49 -5.74 -9.80 8.68
N ASP A 50 -6.43 -10.93 8.62
CA ASP A 50 -6.55 -11.73 7.37
C ASP A 50 -7.22 -10.96 6.23
N ASN A 51 -8.15 -10.06 6.56
CA ASN A 51 -8.84 -9.19 5.60
C ASN A 51 -8.14 -7.83 5.39
N ALA A 52 -6.84 -7.71 5.66
CA ALA A 52 -6.10 -6.43 5.60
C ALA A 52 -6.25 -5.72 4.25
N LEU A 53 -6.18 -6.43 3.12
CA LEU A 53 -6.33 -5.81 1.80
C LEU A 53 -7.73 -5.22 1.60
N SER A 54 -8.78 -5.95 1.99
CA SER A 54 -10.16 -5.44 1.95
C SER A 54 -10.31 -4.20 2.81
N ASN A 55 -9.71 -4.19 4.01
CA ASN A 55 -9.72 -3.02 4.89
C ASN A 55 -8.97 -1.83 4.28
N VAL A 56 -7.83 -2.05 3.59
CA VAL A 56 -7.08 -1.00 2.89
C VAL A 56 -7.94 -0.39 1.77
N ARG A 57 -8.57 -1.22 0.94
CA ARG A 57 -9.46 -0.76 -0.14
C ARG A 57 -10.65 0.04 0.41
N GLU A 58 -11.24 -0.39 1.52
CA GLU A 58 -12.30 0.39 2.17
C GLU A 58 -11.77 1.70 2.75
N THR A 59 -10.59 1.67 3.36
CA THR A 59 -9.93 2.85 3.92
C THR A 59 -9.62 3.90 2.86
N MET A 60 -9.35 3.51 1.60
CA MET A 60 -9.15 4.43 0.49
C MET A 60 -10.40 5.26 0.15
N LYS A 61 -11.60 4.84 0.60
CA LYS A 61 -12.85 5.60 0.42
C LYS A 61 -13.07 6.65 1.51
N HIS A 62 -12.21 6.70 2.53
CA HIS A 62 -12.33 7.63 3.63
C HIS A 62 -12.21 9.09 3.15
N ALA A 63 -13.01 10.01 3.71
CA ALA A 63 -13.04 11.41 3.28
C ALA A 63 -11.69 12.13 3.38
N ALA A 64 -10.84 11.72 4.33
CA ALA A 64 -9.48 12.25 4.49
C ALA A 64 -8.43 11.60 3.55
N PHE A 65 -8.82 10.66 2.69
CA PHE A 65 -7.93 9.99 1.74
C PHE A 65 -8.10 10.55 0.32
N SER A 66 -6.98 10.70 -0.38
CA SER A 66 -6.97 10.99 -1.81
C SER A 66 -5.66 10.48 -2.40
N LEU A 67 -5.74 9.70 -3.49
CA LEU A 67 -4.57 9.17 -4.16
C LEU A 67 -3.69 10.28 -4.80
N LYS A 68 -4.29 11.45 -5.06
CA LYS A 68 -3.59 12.66 -5.55
C LYS A 68 -2.62 13.24 -4.53
N ASN A 69 -2.81 12.96 -3.24
CA ASN A 69 -1.93 13.44 -2.18
C ASN A 69 -0.82 12.40 -1.90
N PRO A 70 0.45 12.70 -2.19
CA PRO A 70 1.55 11.75 -2.01
C PRO A 70 1.69 11.24 -0.58
N ASN A 71 1.38 12.06 0.42
CA ASN A 71 1.44 11.65 1.82
C ASN A 71 0.36 10.60 2.13
N ARG A 72 -0.86 10.76 1.60
CA ARG A 72 -1.93 9.74 1.75
C ARG A 72 -1.56 8.42 1.13
N THR A 73 -1.10 8.45 -0.12
CA THR A 73 -0.65 7.26 -0.85
C THR A 73 0.49 6.56 -0.10
N ARG A 74 1.48 7.31 0.39
CA ARG A 74 2.57 6.75 1.20
C ARG A 74 2.04 6.15 2.50
N SER A 75 1.19 6.87 3.23
CA SER A 75 0.73 6.46 4.54
C SER A 75 -0.14 5.21 4.50
N LEU A 76 -1.01 5.04 3.49
CA LEU A 76 -1.86 3.84 3.39
C LEU A 76 -1.25 2.76 2.48
N VAL A 77 -1.08 3.08 1.20
CA VAL A 77 -0.74 2.08 0.17
C VAL A 77 0.70 1.61 0.32
N ALA A 78 1.65 2.54 0.47
CA ALA A 78 3.05 2.14 0.66
C ALA A 78 3.26 1.42 1.99
N SER A 79 2.49 1.76 3.04
CA SER A 79 2.51 1.00 4.30
C SER A 79 2.01 -0.44 4.13
N PHE A 80 0.94 -0.67 3.35
CA PHE A 80 0.50 -2.03 3.02
C PHE A 80 1.57 -2.79 2.24
N CYS A 81 2.10 -2.20 1.16
CA CYS A 81 3.04 -2.90 0.28
C CYS A 81 4.42 -3.13 0.93
N GLY A 82 4.91 -2.16 1.71
CA GLY A 82 6.26 -2.18 2.27
C GLY A 82 6.37 -2.58 3.73
N MET A 83 5.27 -2.48 4.50
CA MET A 83 5.28 -2.73 5.96
C MET A 83 4.30 -3.82 6.39
N ASN A 84 3.67 -4.52 5.45
CA ASN A 84 2.79 -5.67 5.71
C ASN A 84 3.13 -6.86 4.79
N PRO A 85 4.36 -7.40 4.86
CA PRO A 85 4.85 -8.37 3.87
C PRO A 85 4.03 -9.66 3.84
N VAL A 86 3.48 -10.10 4.98
CA VAL A 86 2.62 -11.30 5.04
C VAL A 86 1.37 -11.15 4.18
N ARG A 87 0.77 -9.95 4.18
CA ARG A 87 -0.47 -9.66 3.44
C ARG A 87 -0.21 -9.19 2.02
N PHE A 88 0.85 -8.41 1.80
CA PHE A 88 1.25 -7.99 0.44
C PHE A 88 1.72 -9.19 -0.41
N HIS A 89 2.53 -10.09 0.17
CA HIS A 89 2.99 -11.31 -0.49
C HIS A 89 2.04 -12.51 -0.23
N ALA A 90 0.73 -12.26 -0.19
CA ALA A 90 -0.26 -13.32 -0.11
C ALA A 90 -0.09 -14.31 -1.28
N LYS A 91 -0.34 -15.60 -1.01
CA LYS A 91 -0.08 -16.69 -1.98
C LYS A 91 -1.00 -16.62 -3.21
N ASP A 92 -2.11 -15.91 -3.11
CA ASP A 92 -3.05 -15.67 -4.21
C ASP A 92 -2.63 -14.52 -5.14
N GLY A 93 -1.58 -13.76 -4.78
CA GLY A 93 -1.10 -12.61 -5.54
C GLY A 93 -1.98 -11.35 -5.41
N SER A 94 -2.97 -11.35 -4.53
CA SER A 94 -3.95 -10.26 -4.44
C SER A 94 -3.32 -8.91 -4.04
N GLY A 95 -2.25 -8.92 -3.25
CA GLY A 95 -1.45 -7.72 -2.94
C GLY A 95 -0.70 -7.16 -4.15
N TYR A 96 -0.22 -8.02 -5.06
CA TYR A 96 0.48 -7.59 -6.27
C TYR A 96 -0.49 -6.96 -7.26
N GLN A 97 -1.63 -7.61 -7.51
CA GLN A 97 -2.71 -7.06 -8.35
C GLN A 97 -3.15 -5.68 -7.86
N PHE A 98 -3.34 -5.54 -6.55
CA PHE A 98 -3.65 -4.25 -5.93
C PHE A 98 -2.58 -3.19 -6.21
N LEU A 99 -1.29 -3.51 -6.05
CA LEU A 99 -0.23 -2.55 -6.35
C LEU A 99 -0.23 -2.16 -7.85
N THR A 100 -0.44 -3.11 -8.76
CA THR A 100 -0.56 -2.84 -10.20
C THR A 100 -1.71 -1.88 -10.52
N GLU A 101 -2.88 -2.08 -9.91
CA GLU A 101 -4.02 -1.16 -10.06
C GLU A 101 -3.65 0.27 -9.64
N ILE A 102 -3.04 0.42 -8.46
CA ILE A 102 -2.61 1.74 -7.96
C ILE A 102 -1.54 2.36 -8.84
N LEU A 103 -0.56 1.57 -9.28
CA LEU A 103 0.50 2.05 -10.18
C LEU A 103 -0.06 2.49 -11.52
N THR A 104 -1.09 1.82 -12.04
CA THR A 104 -1.76 2.20 -13.30
C THR A 104 -2.46 3.56 -13.16
N GLU A 105 -3.14 3.81 -12.03
CA GLU A 105 -3.76 5.12 -11.77
C GLU A 105 -2.70 6.22 -11.56
N LEU A 106 -1.65 5.93 -10.80
CA LEU A 106 -0.56 6.87 -10.54
C LEU A 106 0.32 7.10 -11.75
N ASN A 107 0.42 6.15 -12.68
CA ASN A 107 1.15 6.31 -13.94
C ASN A 107 0.68 7.55 -14.71
N THR A 108 -0.64 7.80 -14.69
CA THR A 108 -1.21 8.97 -15.37
C THR A 108 -1.26 10.19 -14.43
N SER A 109 -1.66 10.00 -13.17
CA SER A 109 -1.94 11.13 -12.27
C SER A 109 -0.71 11.69 -11.55
N ASN A 110 0.27 10.85 -11.19
CA ASN A 110 1.50 11.24 -10.52
C ASN A 110 2.64 10.20 -10.72
N PRO A 111 3.31 10.21 -11.89
CA PRO A 111 4.37 9.25 -12.23
C PRO A 111 5.51 9.15 -11.21
N GLN A 112 5.84 10.26 -10.54
CA GLN A 112 6.94 10.30 -9.56
C GLN A 112 6.60 9.47 -8.32
N VAL A 113 5.34 9.54 -7.86
CA VAL A 113 4.87 8.69 -6.75
C VAL A 113 4.79 7.24 -7.19
N ALA A 114 4.31 6.96 -8.40
CA ALA A 114 4.29 5.60 -8.95
C ALA A 114 5.69 4.98 -8.98
N SER A 115 6.68 5.73 -9.47
CA SER A 115 8.07 5.30 -9.54
C SER A 115 8.67 4.96 -8.17
N ARG A 116 8.26 5.63 -7.10
CA ARG A 116 8.68 5.26 -5.73
C ARG A 116 7.91 4.05 -5.21
N LEU A 117 6.63 3.92 -5.56
CA LEU A 117 5.76 2.89 -5.04
C LEU A 117 6.01 1.49 -5.64
N ILE A 118 6.60 1.40 -6.84
CA ILE A 118 6.94 0.13 -7.51
C ILE A 118 8.09 -0.65 -6.85
N GLU A 119 8.84 -0.03 -5.93
CA GLU A 119 10.03 -0.65 -5.30
C GLU A 119 9.85 -2.09 -4.78
N PRO A 120 8.71 -2.50 -4.18
CA PRO A 120 8.49 -3.89 -3.77
C PRO A 120 8.59 -4.89 -4.93
N PHE A 121 8.15 -4.53 -6.14
CA PHE A 121 8.26 -5.40 -7.31
C PHE A 121 9.70 -5.61 -7.75
N LEU A 122 10.57 -4.61 -7.59
CA LEU A 122 11.97 -4.69 -8.02
C LEU A 122 12.79 -5.72 -7.21
N LYS A 123 12.25 -6.19 -6.07
CA LYS A 123 12.89 -7.19 -5.21
C LYS A 123 12.36 -8.61 -5.43
N TYR A 124 11.58 -8.88 -6.49
CA TYR A 124 10.86 -10.15 -6.65
C TYR A 124 11.74 -11.41 -6.54
N ARG A 125 12.99 -11.35 -7.00
CA ARG A 125 13.94 -12.48 -6.93
C ARG A 125 14.38 -12.91 -5.54
N GLN A 126 14.10 -12.10 -4.53
CA GLN A 126 14.37 -12.45 -3.14
C GLN A 126 13.30 -13.41 -2.57
N TYR A 127 12.22 -13.65 -3.31
CA TYR A 127 11.11 -14.50 -2.90
C TYR A 127 11.16 -15.87 -3.57
N ASP A 128 10.31 -16.80 -3.12
CA ASP A 128 10.15 -18.11 -3.74
C ASP A 128 9.62 -18.03 -5.19
N GLU A 129 9.82 -19.11 -5.96
CA GLU A 129 9.48 -19.18 -7.39
C GLU A 129 8.00 -18.85 -7.68
N ALA A 130 7.07 -19.28 -6.82
CA ALA A 130 5.66 -19.02 -7.01
C ALA A 130 5.36 -17.51 -6.89
N ARG A 131 5.93 -16.84 -5.89
CA ARG A 131 5.81 -15.38 -5.74
C ARG A 131 6.53 -14.62 -6.84
N GLN A 132 7.70 -15.09 -7.27
CA GLN A 132 8.42 -14.51 -8.40
C GLN A 132 7.55 -14.51 -9.66
N ALA A 133 6.92 -15.63 -9.99
CA ALA A 133 6.04 -15.75 -11.15
C ALA A 133 4.86 -14.76 -11.08
N LEU A 134 4.21 -14.65 -9.91
CA LEU A 134 3.09 -13.72 -9.72
C LEU A 134 3.53 -12.24 -9.88
N MET A 135 4.65 -11.85 -9.27
CA MET A 135 5.16 -10.48 -9.38
C MET A 135 5.64 -10.16 -10.80
N ARG A 136 6.25 -11.13 -11.48
CA ARG A 136 6.69 -10.98 -12.88
C ARG A 136 5.49 -10.77 -13.81
N ALA A 137 4.41 -11.54 -13.64
CA ALA A 137 3.20 -11.36 -14.43
C ALA A 137 2.62 -9.94 -14.28
N GLU A 138 2.65 -9.37 -13.08
CA GLU A 138 2.21 -8.00 -12.82
C GLU A 138 3.17 -6.94 -13.42
N LEU A 139 4.48 -7.17 -13.38
CA LEU A 139 5.47 -6.32 -14.07
C LEU A 139 5.29 -6.36 -15.60
N GLU A 140 5.06 -7.53 -16.18
CA GLU A 140 4.75 -7.69 -17.61
C GLU A 140 3.45 -6.96 -17.95
N ARG A 141 2.44 -7.02 -17.08
CA ARG A 141 1.19 -6.27 -17.27
C ARG A 141 1.41 -4.75 -17.27
N LEU A 142 2.24 -4.23 -16.37
CA LEU A 142 2.63 -2.83 -16.36
C LEU A 142 3.42 -2.44 -17.62
N SER A 143 4.27 -3.32 -18.13
CA SER A 143 5.07 -3.05 -19.34
C SER A 143 4.21 -2.91 -20.60
N GLN A 144 2.98 -3.45 -20.60
CA GLN A 144 2.03 -3.34 -21.70
C GLN A 144 1.12 -2.09 -21.62
N LEU A 145 1.33 -1.18 -20.66
CA LEU A 145 0.58 0.08 -20.64
C LEU A 145 1.02 1.00 -21.79
N ASP A 146 0.07 1.39 -22.66
CA ASP A 146 0.33 2.24 -23.83
C ASP A 146 1.03 3.56 -23.50
N ASN A 147 0.76 4.11 -22.30
CA ASN A 147 1.29 5.38 -21.83
C ASN A 147 2.16 5.22 -20.58
N LEU A 148 2.94 4.14 -20.50
CA LEU A 148 3.85 3.93 -19.36
C LEU A 148 4.84 5.09 -19.22
N ALA A 149 4.81 5.75 -18.08
CA ALA A 149 5.69 6.86 -17.77
C ALA A 149 7.15 6.41 -17.78
N LYS A 150 8.03 7.27 -18.30
CA LYS A 150 9.46 6.98 -18.50
C LYS A 150 10.13 6.38 -17.24
N ASP A 151 9.90 6.99 -16.08
CA ASP A 151 10.49 6.53 -14.81
C ASP A 151 10.02 5.13 -14.39
N LEU A 152 8.79 4.75 -14.74
CA LEU A 152 8.27 3.40 -14.51
C LEU A 152 8.81 2.42 -15.55
N TYR A 153 8.85 2.81 -16.83
CA TYR A 153 9.40 2.00 -17.91
C TYR A 153 10.82 1.53 -17.60
N GLU A 154 11.72 2.46 -17.21
CA GLU A 154 13.11 2.13 -16.86
C GLU A 154 13.19 1.09 -15.72
N LYS A 155 12.33 1.22 -14.71
CA LYS A 155 12.30 0.31 -13.55
C LYS A 155 11.72 -1.06 -13.89
N VAL A 156 10.61 -1.08 -14.64
CA VAL A 156 9.94 -2.31 -15.08
C VAL A 156 10.86 -3.11 -16.01
N GLN A 157 11.41 -2.46 -17.03
CA GLN A 157 12.29 -3.10 -18.01
C GLN A 157 13.52 -3.70 -17.32
N LYS A 158 14.17 -2.93 -16.44
CA LYS A 158 15.30 -3.43 -15.66
C LYS A 158 14.93 -4.62 -14.78
N ALA A 159 13.73 -4.66 -14.20
CA ALA A 159 13.30 -5.80 -13.39
C ALA A 159 13.03 -7.06 -14.23
N LEU A 160 12.53 -6.91 -15.45
CA LEU A 160 12.23 -8.01 -16.37
C LEU A 160 13.47 -8.57 -17.07
N ASP A 161 14.46 -7.72 -17.37
CA ASP A 161 15.68 -8.06 -18.12
C ASP A 161 16.78 -8.72 -17.30
N LEU A 162 16.80 -8.49 -15.98
CA LEU A 162 17.82 -9.07 -15.13
C LEU A 162 17.79 -10.61 -15.19
#